data_AF-A0A3G9JRX9-F1
#
_entry.id   AF-A0A3G9JRX9-F1
#
_cell.length_a   1.000
_cell.length_b   1.000
_cell.length_c   1.000
_cell.angle_alpha   90.00
_cell.angle_beta   90.00
_cell.angle_gamma   90.00
#
_symmetry.space_group_name_H-M   'P 1'
#
loop_
_entity.id
_entity.type
_entity.pdbx_description
1 polymer ?
#
loop_
_entity_poly.entity_id
_entity_poly.type
_entity_poly.pdbx_seq_one_letter_code
_entity_poly.pdbx_strand_id
1 'polypeptide(L)'
;MAAEYTIYLVNQSKQTKTFWAFLQPPDELKGNPNVFANSKINLDVDPNSPATNTFTIPVQYIAGGGSSNKAVGLGIKIDAFVSNNIELQETWEIDYVTVTEDCRGKKAPTMSQIKSPAPENMIALKSNAFDQSANEDCKWYSSMSFGIQTDNGFIGMSWSPSPNDRRTLSPKLAFYVTTGDYGENELASWTEVANDAAVIELKDFKGREATVILTSSGEFQVSPGKPSQELLTAPLNFVDNLIDSHKLLLASLTDLWHSAKNQEQANLLSSGFSSLGETQDDQVISVTWTSTFEDEANTFLAGTLTVKTALTAAFGIFVLTGVEFKITSQTGGGKTVNFTYSGSQSADKIKQLLVAGAKLLFKNS
;
A
#
# COMPACT_ATOMS: atom_id res chain seq x y z
N MET A 1 -25.78 -24.45 -3.07
CA MET A 1 -24.56 -23.71 -2.68
C MET A 1 -24.99 -22.59 -1.76
N ALA A 2 -24.38 -22.49 -0.57
CA ALA A 2 -24.60 -21.37 0.32
C ALA A 2 -24.19 -20.06 -0.38
N ALA A 3 -24.84 -18.95 -0.05
CA ALA A 3 -24.40 -17.64 -0.53
C ALA A 3 -23.05 -17.30 0.14
N GLU A 4 -22.10 -16.77 -0.62
CA GLU A 4 -20.81 -16.30 -0.10
C GLU A 4 -20.78 -14.77 -0.08
N TYR A 5 -20.19 -14.21 0.98
CA TYR A 5 -19.91 -12.79 1.13
C TYR A 5 -18.41 -12.56 1.13
N THR A 6 -17.96 -11.55 0.39
CA THR A 6 -16.54 -11.21 0.26
C THR A 6 -16.27 -9.88 0.93
N ILE A 7 -15.32 -9.87 1.86
CA ILE A 7 -14.81 -8.65 2.50
C ILE A 7 -13.39 -8.42 2.00
N TYR A 8 -13.18 -7.34 1.25
CA TYR A 8 -11.87 -6.88 0.80
C TYR A 8 -11.16 -6.12 1.91
N LEU A 9 -9.84 -6.29 2.01
CA LEU A 9 -9.01 -5.66 3.02
C LEU A 9 -7.99 -4.72 2.36
N VAL A 10 -7.96 -3.47 2.82
CA VAL A 10 -7.00 -2.47 2.38
C VAL A 10 -6.28 -1.89 3.61
N ASN A 11 -4.96 -2.01 3.64
CA ASN A 11 -4.13 -1.44 4.69
C ASN A 11 -3.42 -0.18 4.17
N GLN A 12 -3.87 1.01 4.56
CA GLN A 12 -3.19 2.28 4.26
C GLN A 12 -2.29 2.75 5.41
N SER A 13 -2.14 1.94 6.46
CA SER A 13 -1.22 2.23 7.55
C SER A 13 0.24 2.09 7.09
N LYS A 14 1.19 2.44 7.97
CA LYS A 14 2.63 2.39 7.64
C LYS A 14 3.28 1.03 7.84
N GLN A 15 2.58 0.07 8.44
CA GLN A 15 3.12 -1.23 8.83
C GLN A 15 2.18 -2.35 8.40
N THR A 16 2.72 -3.55 8.20
CA THR A 16 1.91 -4.76 7.99
C THR A 16 1.01 -4.96 9.20
N LYS A 17 -0.25 -5.30 8.93
CA LYS A 17 -1.26 -5.54 9.95
C LYS A 17 -1.95 -6.86 9.70
N THR A 18 -2.10 -7.63 10.78
CA THR A 18 -2.94 -8.83 10.79
C THR A 18 -4.38 -8.41 10.98
N PHE A 19 -5.19 -8.57 9.94
CA PHE A 19 -6.63 -8.37 10.02
C PHE A 19 -7.28 -9.63 10.57
N TRP A 20 -8.27 -9.46 11.42
CA TRP A 20 -9.08 -10.53 11.99
C TRP A 20 -10.55 -10.30 11.68
N ALA A 21 -11.29 -11.36 11.35
CA ALA A 21 -12.73 -11.31 11.16
C ALA A 21 -13.45 -12.06 12.28
N PHE A 22 -14.37 -11.40 12.97
CA PHE A 22 -15.23 -11.98 13.99
C PHE A 22 -16.71 -11.80 13.60
N LEU A 23 -17.57 -12.72 14.03
CA LEU A 23 -19.01 -12.64 13.80
C LEU A 23 -19.68 -11.79 14.89
N GLN A 24 -20.39 -10.72 14.55
CA GLN A 24 -21.10 -9.92 15.54
C GLN A 24 -22.10 -10.80 16.35
N PRO A 25 -22.14 -10.69 17.70
CA PRO A 25 -23.06 -11.47 18.49
C PRO A 25 -24.52 -11.06 18.22
N PRO A 26 -25.45 -12.03 18.20
CA PRO A 26 -26.89 -11.78 18.32
C PRO A 26 -27.21 -10.85 19.48
N ASP A 27 -28.30 -10.10 19.37
CA ASP A 27 -28.70 -9.13 20.40
C ASP A 27 -28.93 -9.79 21.77
N GLU A 28 -29.38 -11.04 21.79
CA GLU A 28 -29.60 -11.83 23.01
C GLU A 28 -28.29 -12.16 23.76
N LEU A 29 -27.15 -12.06 23.08
CA LEU A 29 -25.82 -12.32 23.65
C LEU A 29 -25.06 -11.03 23.95
N LYS A 30 -25.55 -9.87 23.48
CA LYS A 30 -24.90 -8.58 23.74
C LYS A 30 -24.95 -8.24 25.23
N GLY A 31 -23.78 -7.90 25.78
CA GLY A 31 -23.63 -7.51 27.19
C GLY A 31 -23.50 -8.67 28.18
N ASN A 32 -23.52 -9.93 27.72
CA ASN A 32 -23.16 -11.05 28.58
C ASN A 32 -21.63 -11.19 28.64
N PRO A 33 -20.97 -10.91 29.80
CA PRO A 33 -19.51 -10.96 29.91
C PRO A 33 -18.94 -12.38 29.82
N ASN A 34 -19.80 -13.41 29.90
CA ASN A 34 -19.41 -14.82 29.83
C ASN A 34 -19.54 -15.41 28.42
N VAL A 35 -19.78 -14.56 27.42
CA VAL A 35 -19.77 -14.92 26.01
C VAL A 35 -18.50 -14.34 25.40
N PHE A 36 -17.72 -15.18 24.74
CA PHE A 36 -16.44 -14.80 24.15
C PHE A 36 -16.48 -14.94 22.63
N ALA A 37 -15.73 -14.09 21.94
CA ALA A 37 -15.50 -14.16 20.51
C ALA A 37 -14.48 -15.25 20.19
N ASN A 38 -14.68 -15.94 19.08
CA ASN A 38 -13.76 -16.95 18.58
C ASN A 38 -13.61 -16.77 17.07
N SER A 39 -12.36 -16.72 16.60
CA SER A 39 -12.05 -16.69 15.18
C SER A 39 -10.75 -17.44 14.88
N LYS A 40 -10.72 -18.06 13.71
CA LYS A 40 -9.50 -18.55 13.06
C LYS A 40 -9.14 -17.71 11.83
N ILE A 41 -9.98 -16.74 11.45
CA ILE A 41 -9.87 -16.04 10.18
C ILE A 41 -9.03 -14.80 10.37
N ASN A 42 -7.78 -14.90 9.91
CA ASN A 42 -6.82 -13.81 9.91
C ASN A 42 -6.06 -13.73 8.58
N LEU A 43 -5.52 -12.54 8.28
CA LEU A 43 -4.66 -12.32 7.13
C LEU A 43 -3.72 -11.14 7.38
N ASP A 44 -2.43 -11.35 7.16
CA ASP A 44 -1.44 -10.27 7.13
C ASP A 44 -1.53 -9.48 5.83
N VAL A 45 -1.71 -8.17 5.95
CA VAL A 45 -1.81 -7.28 4.79
C VAL A 45 -0.74 -6.21 4.89
N ASP A 46 0.16 -6.20 3.90
CA ASP A 46 1.22 -5.20 3.80
C ASP A 46 0.65 -3.79 3.52
N PRO A 47 1.35 -2.73 3.98
CA PRO A 47 1.02 -1.35 3.67
C PRO A 47 0.85 -1.13 2.17
N ASN A 48 -0.28 -0.56 1.79
CA ASN A 48 -0.54 -0.07 0.44
C ASN A 48 -0.34 -1.16 -0.63
N SER A 49 -0.59 -2.41 -0.26
CA SER A 49 -0.41 -3.55 -1.15
C SER A 49 -1.36 -3.44 -2.36
N PRO A 50 -0.85 -3.59 -3.60
CA PRO A 50 -1.69 -3.65 -4.78
C PRO A 50 -2.42 -5.00 -4.92
N ALA A 51 -2.11 -5.97 -4.05
CA ALA A 51 -2.74 -7.28 -4.04
C ALA A 51 -4.21 -7.20 -3.59
N THR A 52 -5.03 -8.12 -4.11
CA THR A 52 -6.41 -8.27 -3.66
C THR A 52 -6.45 -9.19 -2.44
N ASN A 53 -6.62 -8.60 -1.25
CA ASN A 53 -6.72 -9.30 0.02
C ASN A 53 -8.18 -9.43 0.42
N THR A 54 -8.65 -10.63 0.77
CA THR A 54 -10.08 -10.89 1.02
C THR A 54 -10.34 -11.94 2.09
N PHE A 55 -11.44 -11.78 2.81
CA PHE A 55 -12.14 -12.85 3.52
C PHE A 55 -13.39 -13.27 2.76
N THR A 56 -13.55 -14.56 2.50
CA THR A 56 -14.77 -15.14 1.90
C THR A 56 -15.52 -15.91 2.98
N ILE A 57 -16.77 -15.54 3.23
CA ILE A 57 -17.59 -16.07 4.32
C ILE A 57 -18.84 -16.73 3.73
N PRO A 58 -19.00 -18.06 3.85
CA PRO A 58 -20.23 -18.75 3.46
C PRO A 58 -21.35 -18.47 4.47
N VAL A 59 -22.59 -18.32 4.00
CA VAL A 59 -23.77 -18.27 4.87
C VAL A 59 -24.23 -19.68 5.20
N GLN A 60 -23.49 -20.33 6.11
CA GLN A 60 -23.94 -21.55 6.77
C GLN A 60 -23.68 -21.41 8.27
N TYR A 61 -24.76 -21.41 9.06
CA TYR A 61 -24.63 -21.41 10.50
C TYR A 61 -24.25 -22.79 11.01
N ILE A 62 -23.46 -22.79 12.08
CA ILE A 62 -23.05 -23.98 12.81
C ILE A 62 -23.23 -23.72 14.30
N ALA A 63 -23.72 -24.73 15.01
CA ALA A 63 -23.73 -24.77 16.47
C ALA A 63 -22.98 -25.99 16.93
N GLY A 64 -22.41 -25.89 18.12
CA GLY A 64 -21.71 -27.01 18.71
C GLY A 64 -21.68 -26.95 20.22
N GLY A 65 -21.41 -28.11 20.80
CA GLY A 65 -21.17 -28.32 22.22
C GLY A 65 -19.78 -28.87 22.41
N GLY A 66 -19.05 -28.39 23.41
CA GLY A 66 -17.76 -28.95 23.77
C GLY A 66 -17.62 -29.16 25.26
N SER A 67 -16.66 -29.99 25.64
CA SER A 67 -16.23 -30.15 27.02
C SER A 67 -14.70 -30.19 27.09
N SER A 68 -14.13 -29.56 28.11
CA SER A 68 -12.67 -29.41 28.23
C SER A 68 -12.21 -29.53 29.68
N ASN A 69 -10.91 -29.78 29.88
CA ASN A 69 -10.30 -29.71 31.21
C ASN A 69 -10.02 -28.26 31.67
N LYS A 70 -10.43 -27.27 30.88
CA LYS A 70 -10.33 -25.84 31.16
C LYS A 70 -11.71 -25.21 31.08
N ALA A 71 -12.02 -24.29 32.00
CA ALA A 71 -13.24 -23.49 31.98
C ALA A 71 -13.35 -22.69 30.67
N VAL A 72 -14.52 -22.19 30.30
CA VAL A 72 -14.61 -21.26 29.16
C VAL A 72 -14.09 -19.89 29.58
N GLY A 73 -13.16 -19.30 28.82
CA GLY A 73 -12.50 -18.03 29.16
C GLY A 73 -11.36 -17.67 28.21
N LEU A 74 -10.81 -16.45 28.33
CA LEU A 74 -9.76 -15.94 27.43
C LEU A 74 -8.52 -16.87 27.40
N GLY A 75 -7.98 -17.12 26.20
CA GLY A 75 -6.79 -17.97 26.01
C GLY A 75 -7.03 -19.49 26.11
N ILE A 76 -8.27 -19.95 25.96
CA ILE A 76 -8.65 -21.36 26.14
C ILE A 76 -8.98 -22.03 24.81
N LYS A 77 -8.50 -23.26 24.65
CA LYS A 77 -8.76 -24.16 23.52
C LYS A 77 -9.71 -25.29 23.96
N ILE A 78 -10.66 -25.65 23.11
CA ILE A 78 -11.69 -26.67 23.38
C ILE A 78 -11.24 -27.99 22.76
N ASP A 79 -11.03 -29.02 23.59
CA ASP A 79 -10.36 -30.26 23.18
C ASP A 79 -11.33 -31.41 22.85
N ALA A 80 -12.59 -31.36 23.29
CA ALA A 80 -13.64 -32.30 22.88
C ALA A 80 -14.90 -31.55 22.45
N PHE A 81 -15.37 -31.78 21.22
CA PHE A 81 -16.40 -30.95 20.59
C PHE A 81 -17.25 -31.77 19.61
N VAL A 82 -18.55 -31.43 19.54
CA VAL A 82 -19.50 -31.88 18.52
C VAL A 82 -20.10 -30.64 17.87
N SER A 83 -20.30 -30.66 16.55
CA SER A 83 -21.00 -29.60 15.83
C SER A 83 -21.89 -30.13 14.72
N ASN A 84 -22.91 -29.34 14.42
CA ASN A 84 -23.86 -29.59 13.36
C ASN A 84 -24.20 -28.28 12.63
N ASN A 85 -24.40 -28.38 11.32
CA ASN A 85 -25.05 -27.32 10.55
C ASN A 85 -26.46 -27.13 11.10
N ILE A 86 -26.85 -25.87 11.21
CA ILE A 86 -28.14 -25.45 11.77
C ILE A 86 -28.86 -24.56 10.78
N GLU A 87 -30.16 -24.80 10.66
CA GLU A 87 -31.08 -23.95 9.92
C GLU A 87 -31.97 -23.15 10.88
N LEU A 88 -32.57 -22.07 10.36
CA LEU A 88 -33.54 -21.29 11.13
C LEU A 88 -34.75 -22.15 11.52
N GLN A 89 -35.37 -21.80 12.65
CA GLN A 89 -36.49 -22.51 13.28
C GLN A 89 -36.16 -23.91 13.82
N GLU A 90 -34.90 -24.31 13.81
CA GLU A 90 -34.45 -25.55 14.45
C GLU A 90 -34.15 -25.35 15.94
N THR A 91 -34.45 -26.36 16.73
CA THR A 91 -33.93 -26.47 18.10
C THR A 91 -33.01 -27.67 18.18
N TRP A 92 -31.83 -27.46 18.76
CA TRP A 92 -30.84 -28.50 18.99
C TRP A 92 -30.57 -28.67 20.47
N GLU A 93 -30.61 -29.92 20.92
CA GLU A 93 -30.26 -30.33 22.28
C GLU A 93 -28.84 -30.88 22.30
N ILE A 94 -28.06 -30.40 23.26
CA ILE A 94 -26.69 -30.80 23.52
C ILE A 94 -26.68 -31.53 24.86
N ASP A 95 -26.37 -32.81 24.80
CA ASP A 95 -26.32 -33.70 25.95
C ASP A 95 -24.90 -33.73 26.52
N TYR A 96 -24.69 -32.92 27.55
CA TYR A 96 -23.48 -32.98 28.35
C TYR A 96 -23.56 -34.15 29.33
N VAL A 97 -22.38 -34.63 29.70
CA VAL A 97 -22.27 -35.80 30.57
C VAL A 97 -22.00 -35.34 31.97
N THR A 98 -22.74 -35.90 32.93
CA THR A 98 -22.39 -35.83 34.34
C THR A 98 -21.30 -36.84 34.62
N VAL A 99 -20.12 -36.37 35.02
CA VAL A 99 -19.04 -37.24 35.51
C VAL A 99 -19.40 -37.79 36.89
N THR A 100 -18.88 -38.96 37.20
CA THR A 100 -19.03 -39.58 38.52
C THR A 100 -18.12 -38.91 39.55
N GLU A 101 -18.39 -39.08 40.85
CA GLU A 101 -17.59 -38.48 41.94
C GLU A 101 -16.10 -38.86 41.92
N ASP A 102 -15.73 -39.97 41.28
CA ASP A 102 -14.35 -40.40 41.06
C ASP A 102 -13.72 -39.83 39.77
N CYS A 103 -14.36 -38.82 39.17
CA CYS A 103 -13.97 -38.12 37.95
C CYS A 103 -13.80 -39.00 36.71
N ARG A 104 -14.47 -40.17 36.69
CA ARG A 104 -14.54 -41.04 35.51
C ARG A 104 -15.71 -40.66 34.60
N GLY A 105 -15.66 -41.16 33.36
CA GLY A 105 -16.75 -40.97 32.40
C GLY A 105 -16.69 -39.67 31.59
N LYS A 106 -15.58 -38.91 31.66
CA LYS A 106 -15.33 -37.75 30.77
C LYS A 106 -15.45 -38.19 29.31
N LYS A 107 -16.41 -37.62 28.59
CA LYS A 107 -16.62 -37.86 27.16
C LYS A 107 -17.18 -36.60 26.51
N ALA A 108 -16.98 -36.48 25.20
CA ALA A 108 -17.56 -35.40 24.41
C ALA A 108 -19.09 -35.40 24.57
N PRO A 109 -19.73 -34.21 24.56
CA PRO A 109 -21.18 -34.13 24.51
C PRO A 109 -21.70 -34.71 23.20
N THR A 110 -22.97 -35.12 23.19
CA THR A 110 -23.69 -35.45 21.95
C THR A 110 -24.66 -34.34 21.60
N MET A 111 -25.05 -34.24 20.33
CA MET A 111 -25.93 -33.19 19.85
C MET A 111 -27.00 -33.81 18.95
N SER A 112 -28.26 -33.42 19.15
CA SER A 112 -29.39 -33.92 18.37
C SER A 112 -30.46 -32.85 18.15
N GLN A 113 -31.10 -32.86 16.99
CA GLN A 113 -32.20 -31.95 16.69
C GLN A 113 -33.48 -32.45 17.38
N ILE A 114 -34.20 -31.55 18.05
CA ILE A 114 -35.47 -31.88 18.72
C ILE A 114 -36.66 -31.30 17.96
N LYS A 115 -37.80 -32.01 17.98
CA LYS A 115 -39.02 -31.68 17.21
C LYS A 115 -39.81 -30.47 17.74
N SER A 116 -39.22 -29.68 18.63
CA SER A 116 -39.80 -28.42 19.09
C SER A 116 -39.18 -27.29 18.29
N PRO A 117 -39.89 -26.64 17.36
CA PRO A 117 -39.29 -25.58 16.54
C PRO A 117 -38.89 -24.38 17.40
N ALA A 118 -37.83 -23.70 16.99
CA ALA A 118 -37.50 -22.37 17.49
C ALA A 118 -38.47 -21.33 16.90
N PRO A 119 -38.58 -20.13 17.51
CA PRO A 119 -39.35 -19.03 16.92
C PRO A 119 -38.88 -18.69 15.50
N GLU A 120 -39.75 -18.01 14.74
CA GLU A 120 -39.44 -17.59 13.37
C GLU A 120 -38.15 -16.75 13.31
N ASN A 121 -37.30 -17.04 12.32
CA ASN A 121 -35.98 -16.41 12.13
C ASN A 121 -34.97 -16.59 13.28
N MET A 122 -35.22 -17.54 14.18
CA MET A 122 -34.34 -17.83 15.31
C MET A 122 -33.89 -19.29 15.30
N ILE A 123 -32.82 -19.57 16.04
CA ILE A 123 -32.40 -20.92 16.40
C ILE A 123 -32.52 -21.08 17.91
N ALA A 124 -32.71 -22.30 18.40
CA ALA A 124 -32.63 -22.56 19.83
C ALA A 124 -31.61 -23.65 20.15
N LEU A 125 -30.78 -23.40 21.15
CA LEU A 125 -29.82 -24.35 21.69
C LEU A 125 -30.24 -24.68 23.12
N LYS A 126 -30.29 -25.97 23.43
CA LYS A 126 -30.70 -26.45 24.74
C LYS A 126 -29.62 -27.35 25.32
N SER A 127 -29.27 -27.17 26.59
CA SER A 127 -28.47 -28.14 27.35
C SER A 127 -29.38 -29.11 28.09
N ASN A 128 -28.91 -30.33 28.32
CA ASN A 128 -29.57 -31.25 29.24
C ASN A 128 -29.34 -30.86 30.71
N ALA A 129 -30.00 -31.57 31.64
CA ALA A 129 -29.86 -31.36 33.08
C ALA A 129 -28.57 -32.02 33.66
N PHE A 130 -27.41 -31.74 33.06
CA PHE A 130 -26.13 -32.24 33.56
C PHE A 130 -25.79 -31.62 34.93
N ASP A 131 -24.99 -32.33 35.73
CA ASP A 131 -24.51 -31.78 37.01
C ASP A 131 -23.28 -30.92 36.76
N GLN A 132 -23.48 -29.60 36.72
CA GLN A 132 -22.40 -28.65 36.52
C GLN A 132 -21.39 -28.67 37.67
N SER A 133 -21.84 -28.81 38.93
CA SER A 133 -20.94 -28.78 40.08
C SER A 133 -20.02 -30.00 40.07
N ALA A 134 -20.58 -31.20 39.92
CA ALA A 134 -19.79 -32.43 39.87
C ALA A 134 -18.79 -32.42 38.71
N ASN A 135 -19.21 -31.88 37.56
CA ASN A 135 -18.35 -31.71 36.39
C ASN A 135 -17.18 -30.74 36.68
N GLU A 136 -17.45 -29.56 37.23
CA GLU A 136 -16.43 -28.54 37.51
C GLU A 136 -15.47 -28.96 38.63
N ASP A 137 -15.95 -29.69 39.65
CA ASP A 137 -15.12 -30.29 40.71
C ASP A 137 -14.07 -31.25 40.12
N CYS A 138 -14.45 -31.96 39.07
CA CYS A 138 -13.56 -32.84 38.29
C CYS A 138 -12.78 -32.11 37.19
N LYS A 139 -12.81 -30.78 37.18
CA LYS A 139 -12.23 -29.92 36.14
C LYS A 139 -12.71 -30.34 34.74
N TRP A 140 -14.00 -30.58 34.58
CA TRP A 140 -14.62 -30.93 33.31
C TRP A 140 -15.66 -29.88 32.98
N TYR A 141 -15.31 -28.92 32.14
CA TYR A 141 -16.13 -27.74 31.90
C TYR A 141 -16.87 -27.87 30.58
N SER A 142 -18.16 -27.57 30.62
CA SER A 142 -19.02 -27.58 29.44
C SER A 142 -18.92 -26.25 28.69
N SER A 143 -19.10 -26.29 27.38
CA SER A 143 -19.06 -25.13 26.49
C SER A 143 -20.11 -25.29 25.39
N MET A 144 -20.69 -24.17 24.97
CA MET A 144 -21.64 -24.09 23.86
C MET A 144 -21.16 -23.00 22.92
N SER A 145 -21.27 -23.27 21.61
CA SER A 145 -20.76 -22.39 20.56
C SER A 145 -21.79 -22.19 19.46
N PHE A 146 -21.80 -21.00 18.89
CA PHE A 146 -22.63 -20.63 17.75
C PHE A 146 -21.83 -19.74 16.80
N GLY A 147 -21.93 -19.97 15.49
CA GLY A 147 -21.25 -19.15 14.51
C GLY A 147 -21.41 -19.63 13.09
N ILE A 148 -20.39 -19.36 12.28
CA ILE A 148 -20.29 -19.74 10.87
C ILE A 148 -19.01 -20.56 10.70
N GLN A 149 -19.13 -21.71 10.04
CA GLN A 149 -17.99 -22.48 9.60
C GLN A 149 -17.58 -22.01 8.21
N THR A 150 -16.35 -21.53 8.07
CA THR A 150 -15.73 -21.23 6.78
C THR A 150 -14.71 -22.32 6.42
N ASP A 151 -14.25 -22.35 5.17
CA ASP A 151 -13.17 -23.26 4.73
C ASP A 151 -11.87 -23.03 5.51
N ASN A 152 -11.65 -21.78 5.95
CA ASN A 152 -10.46 -21.38 6.68
C ASN A 152 -10.61 -21.47 8.21
N GLY A 153 -11.79 -21.87 8.70
CA GLY A 153 -12.07 -22.09 10.12
C GLY A 153 -13.38 -21.50 10.63
N PHE A 154 -13.59 -21.62 11.93
CA PHE A 154 -14.79 -21.15 12.62
C PHE A 154 -14.69 -19.66 12.96
N ILE A 155 -15.79 -18.93 12.75
CA ILE A 155 -16.01 -17.59 13.30
C ILE A 155 -17.30 -17.60 14.10
N GLY A 156 -17.25 -17.17 15.36
CA GLY A 156 -18.45 -17.25 16.19
C GLY A 156 -18.18 -16.86 17.62
N MET A 157 -19.02 -17.41 18.50
CA MET A 157 -18.97 -17.19 19.93
C MET A 157 -19.05 -18.49 20.70
N SER A 158 -18.46 -18.47 21.89
CA SER A 158 -18.49 -19.57 22.85
C SER A 158 -18.82 -19.06 24.25
N TRP A 159 -19.59 -19.84 25.01
CA TRP A 159 -19.93 -19.56 26.40
C TRP A 159 -20.05 -20.85 27.21
N SER A 160 -20.05 -20.75 28.53
CA SER A 160 -20.40 -21.87 29.41
C SER A 160 -21.92 -21.99 29.54
N PRO A 161 -22.54 -23.13 29.20
CA PRO A 161 -23.98 -23.34 29.34
C PRO A 161 -24.35 -23.66 30.79
N SER A 162 -25.55 -23.25 31.21
CA SER A 162 -26.14 -23.70 32.47
C SER A 162 -26.91 -25.02 32.27
N PRO A 163 -27.07 -25.88 33.29
CA PRO A 163 -27.89 -27.08 33.20
C PRO A 163 -29.36 -26.80 32.87
N ASN A 164 -29.92 -27.60 31.97
CA ASN A 164 -31.31 -27.51 31.52
C ASN A 164 -31.69 -26.09 31.02
N ASP A 165 -30.72 -25.38 30.45
CA ASP A 165 -30.91 -24.04 29.91
C ASP A 165 -31.31 -24.13 28.43
N ARG A 166 -32.17 -23.21 28.02
CA ARG A 166 -32.56 -23.05 26.62
C ARG A 166 -32.28 -21.62 26.21
N ARG A 167 -31.37 -21.45 25.27
CA ARG A 167 -31.04 -20.16 24.68
C ARG A 167 -31.57 -20.08 23.26
N THR A 168 -32.28 -18.99 22.96
CA THR A 168 -32.75 -18.68 21.61
C THR A 168 -31.87 -17.55 21.06
N LEU A 169 -31.41 -17.70 19.82
CA LEU A 169 -30.52 -16.76 19.18
C LEU A 169 -31.16 -16.30 17.88
N SER A 170 -31.08 -14.99 17.59
CA SER A 170 -31.43 -14.42 16.30
C SER A 170 -30.15 -14.25 15.47
N PRO A 171 -29.83 -15.17 14.53
CA PRO A 171 -28.60 -15.05 13.76
C PRO A 171 -28.55 -13.72 13.00
N LYS A 172 -27.47 -12.96 13.20
CA LYS A 172 -27.21 -11.71 12.48
C LYS A 172 -26.00 -11.91 11.58
N LEU A 173 -26.14 -11.62 10.29
CA LEU A 173 -25.00 -11.57 9.38
C LEU A 173 -24.37 -10.17 9.45
N ALA A 174 -23.53 -9.97 10.44
CA ALA A 174 -22.71 -8.78 10.60
C ALA A 174 -21.34 -9.18 11.17
N PHE A 175 -20.30 -8.46 10.76
CA PHE A 175 -18.92 -8.84 11.04
C PHE A 175 -18.16 -7.68 11.67
N TYR A 176 -17.26 -8.03 12.58
CA TYR A 176 -16.24 -7.12 13.07
C TYR A 176 -14.92 -7.46 12.39
N VAL A 177 -14.35 -6.50 11.69
CA VAL A 177 -12.99 -6.61 11.15
C VAL A 177 -12.09 -5.67 11.93
N THR A 178 -11.08 -6.23 12.59
CA THR A 178 -10.15 -5.49 13.45
C THR A 178 -8.71 -5.90 13.15
N THR A 179 -7.76 -5.21 13.77
CA THR A 179 -6.33 -5.58 13.76
C THR A 179 -5.84 -5.70 15.18
N GLY A 180 -5.08 -6.73 15.49
CA GLY A 180 -4.54 -6.94 16.84
C GLY A 180 -3.87 -8.31 17.00
N ASP A 181 -3.30 -8.53 18.18
CA ASP A 181 -2.57 -9.75 18.54
C ASP A 181 -3.54 -10.79 19.13
N TYR A 182 -4.45 -11.29 18.29
CA TYR A 182 -5.35 -12.38 18.67
C TYR A 182 -4.71 -13.74 18.35
N GLY A 183 -5.07 -14.77 19.11
CA GLY A 183 -4.67 -16.15 18.83
C GLY A 183 -5.71 -16.89 18.01
N GLU A 184 -5.28 -17.76 17.09
CA GLU A 184 -6.20 -18.63 16.36
C GLU A 184 -6.95 -19.57 17.30
N ASN A 185 -8.29 -19.55 17.20
CA ASN A 185 -9.19 -20.28 18.08
C ASN A 185 -9.04 -19.94 19.57
N GLU A 186 -8.43 -18.80 19.89
CA GLU A 186 -8.39 -18.30 21.25
C GLU A 186 -9.59 -17.39 21.50
N LEU A 187 -10.16 -17.53 22.69
CA LEU A 187 -11.30 -16.72 23.10
C LEU A 187 -10.85 -15.28 23.34
N ALA A 188 -11.53 -14.34 22.71
CA ALA A 188 -11.33 -12.89 22.87
C ALA A 188 -12.59 -12.24 23.47
N SER A 189 -12.43 -11.13 24.18
CA SER A 189 -13.58 -10.40 24.73
C SER A 189 -14.32 -9.67 23.62
N TRP A 190 -15.65 -9.80 23.56
CA TRP A 190 -16.46 -9.07 22.58
C TRP A 190 -16.35 -7.56 22.72
N THR A 191 -16.19 -7.04 23.93
CA THR A 191 -16.04 -5.60 24.14
C THR A 191 -14.70 -5.11 23.58
N GLU A 192 -13.64 -5.90 23.73
CA GLU A 192 -12.32 -5.55 23.17
C GLU A 192 -12.33 -5.61 21.65
N VAL A 193 -12.89 -6.68 21.08
CA VAL A 193 -13.03 -6.82 19.62
C VAL A 193 -13.90 -5.69 19.04
N ALA A 194 -14.99 -5.31 19.70
CA ALA A 194 -15.92 -4.32 19.17
C ALA A 194 -15.45 -2.86 19.29
N ASN A 195 -14.55 -2.56 20.23
CA ASN A 195 -14.12 -1.17 20.48
C ASN A 195 -13.30 -0.60 19.32
N ASP A 196 -12.45 -1.42 18.71
CA ASP A 196 -11.52 -1.01 17.65
C ASP A 196 -11.72 -1.84 16.37
N ALA A 197 -12.97 -1.92 15.89
CA ALA A 197 -13.32 -2.69 14.70
C ALA A 197 -14.13 -1.91 13.68
N ALA A 198 -13.91 -2.23 12.41
CA ALA A 198 -14.86 -1.97 11.34
C ALA A 198 -16.09 -2.85 11.54
N VAL A 199 -17.26 -2.24 11.63
CA VAL A 199 -18.54 -2.98 11.68
C VAL A 199 -19.09 -3.06 10.27
N ILE A 200 -19.32 -4.28 9.78
CA ILE A 200 -19.83 -4.55 8.45
C ILE A 200 -21.19 -5.23 8.59
N GLU A 201 -22.24 -4.59 8.11
CA GLU A 201 -23.59 -5.13 8.10
C GLU A 201 -24.02 -5.47 6.67
N LEU A 202 -25.12 -6.22 6.52
CA LEU A 202 -25.69 -6.57 5.21
C LEU A 202 -25.87 -5.38 4.27
N LYS A 203 -26.21 -4.20 4.80
CA LYS A 203 -26.41 -2.97 4.03
C LYS A 203 -25.11 -2.44 3.39
N ASP A 204 -23.97 -2.81 3.95
CA ASP A 204 -22.64 -2.36 3.50
C ASP A 204 -22.14 -3.25 2.36
N PHE A 205 -22.83 -4.35 2.05
CA PHE A 205 -22.48 -5.20 0.91
C PHE A 205 -23.21 -4.76 -0.36
N LYS A 206 -22.44 -4.51 -1.42
CA LYS A 206 -22.94 -4.30 -2.79
C LYS A 206 -22.60 -5.53 -3.62
N GLY A 207 -23.60 -6.29 -4.07
CA GLY A 207 -23.36 -7.54 -4.80
C GLY A 207 -22.70 -8.63 -3.94
N ARG A 208 -22.93 -8.63 -2.61
CA ARG A 208 -22.24 -9.49 -1.62
C ARG A 208 -20.76 -9.18 -1.41
N GLU A 209 -20.31 -8.02 -1.86
CA GLU A 209 -18.94 -7.53 -1.68
C GLU A 209 -18.92 -6.27 -0.82
N ALA A 210 -17.97 -6.17 0.10
CA ALA A 210 -17.69 -4.98 0.91
C ALA A 210 -16.18 -4.79 1.07
N THR A 211 -15.73 -3.56 1.33
CA THR A 211 -14.32 -3.22 1.52
C THR A 211 -14.11 -2.61 2.89
N VAL A 212 -13.12 -3.10 3.63
CA VAL A 212 -12.60 -2.51 4.86
C VAL A 212 -11.26 -1.86 4.58
N ILE A 213 -11.13 -0.60 4.99
CA ILE A 213 -9.94 0.21 4.81
C ILE A 213 -9.43 0.60 6.19
N LEU A 214 -8.22 0.18 6.54
CA LEU A 214 -7.50 0.74 7.68
C LEU A 214 -6.72 1.96 7.18
N THR A 215 -7.10 3.16 7.62
CA THR A 215 -6.50 4.41 7.19
C THR A 215 -5.10 4.60 7.77
N SER A 216 -4.36 5.60 7.27
CA SER A 216 -3.05 5.97 7.80
C SER A 216 -3.09 6.54 9.22
N SER A 217 -4.26 7.01 9.69
CA SER A 217 -4.49 7.43 11.08
C SER A 217 -4.81 6.27 12.02
N GLY A 218 -5.00 5.06 11.50
CA GLY A 218 -5.39 3.88 12.28
C GLY A 218 -6.91 3.73 12.46
N GLU A 219 -7.71 4.50 11.73
CA GLU A 219 -9.17 4.40 11.76
C GLU A 219 -9.68 3.40 10.72
N PHE A 220 -10.80 2.75 11.00
CA PHE A 220 -11.46 1.88 10.03
C PHE A 220 -12.52 2.63 9.22
N GLN A 221 -12.55 2.40 7.91
CA GLN A 221 -13.60 2.85 7.01
C GLN A 221 -14.17 1.65 6.24
N VAL A 222 -15.49 1.63 6.07
CA VAL A 222 -16.19 0.59 5.31
C VAL A 222 -16.80 1.21 4.06
N SER A 223 -16.52 0.62 2.90
CA SER A 223 -17.05 1.02 1.60
C SER A 223 -17.79 -0.15 0.96
N PRO A 224 -19.00 0.06 0.39
CA PRO A 224 -19.70 -1.01 -0.31
C PRO A 224 -19.02 -1.45 -1.61
N GLY A 225 -19.00 -2.76 -1.85
CA GLY A 225 -18.42 -3.37 -3.06
C GLY A 225 -16.91 -3.59 -2.98
N LYS A 226 -16.32 -3.94 -4.13
CA LYS A 226 -14.88 -4.09 -4.34
C LYS A 226 -14.12 -2.76 -4.25
N PRO A 227 -12.87 -2.72 -3.76
CA PRO A 227 -12.05 -1.50 -3.75
C PRO A 227 -11.81 -0.99 -5.17
N SER A 228 -11.80 0.33 -5.35
CA SER A 228 -11.40 0.95 -6.62
C SER A 228 -9.91 0.70 -6.86
N GLN A 229 -9.49 0.64 -8.13
CA GLN A 229 -8.06 0.54 -8.46
C GLN A 229 -7.28 1.74 -7.93
N GLU A 230 -7.87 2.93 -7.98
CA GLU A 230 -7.29 4.14 -7.39
C GLU A 230 -7.00 3.98 -5.90
N LEU A 231 -7.86 3.31 -5.13
CA LEU A 231 -7.62 3.07 -3.70
C LEU A 231 -6.43 2.14 -3.45
N LEU A 232 -6.21 1.16 -4.34
CA LEU A 232 -5.11 0.21 -4.26
C LEU A 232 -3.78 0.80 -4.76
N THR A 233 -3.81 1.85 -5.59
CA THR A 233 -2.61 2.47 -6.19
C THR A 233 -2.32 3.89 -5.71
N ALA A 234 -3.24 4.56 -4.99
CA ALA A 234 -3.09 5.93 -4.51
C ALA A 234 -1.78 6.21 -3.73
N PRO A 235 -1.26 5.28 -2.91
CA PRO A 235 0.00 5.50 -2.18
C PRO A 235 1.24 5.41 -3.08
N LEU A 236 1.19 4.61 -4.16
CA LEU A 236 2.25 4.55 -5.17
C LEU A 236 2.35 5.87 -5.94
N ASN A 237 1.20 6.48 -6.23
CA ASN A 237 1.13 7.77 -6.92
C ASN A 237 1.79 8.91 -6.10
N PHE A 238 1.84 8.84 -4.76
CA PHE A 238 2.55 9.85 -3.97
C PHE A 238 4.06 9.80 -4.21
N VAL A 239 4.64 8.61 -4.31
CA VAL A 239 6.08 8.44 -4.58
C VAL A 239 6.40 8.90 -6.00
N ASP A 240 5.57 8.55 -6.99
CA ASP A 240 5.74 9.00 -8.36
C ASP A 240 5.61 10.53 -8.48
N ASN A 241 4.60 11.13 -7.82
CA ASN A 241 4.45 12.59 -7.76
C ASN A 241 5.62 13.27 -7.04
N LEU A 242 6.18 12.65 -5.99
CA LEU A 242 7.36 13.15 -5.29
C LEU A 242 8.60 13.06 -6.17
N ILE A 243 8.79 11.95 -6.88
CA ILE A 243 9.87 11.75 -7.84
C ILE A 243 9.79 12.81 -8.95
N ASP A 244 8.60 13.04 -9.52
CA ASP A 244 8.41 14.03 -10.58
C ASP A 244 8.60 15.46 -10.08
N SER A 245 8.18 15.76 -8.85
CA SER A 245 8.48 17.04 -8.19
C SER A 245 9.99 17.23 -8.01
N HIS A 246 10.74 16.19 -7.62
CA HIS A 246 12.20 16.26 -7.52
C HIS A 246 12.87 16.43 -8.88
N LYS A 247 12.39 15.76 -9.94
CA LYS A 247 12.89 15.96 -11.32
C LYS A 247 12.69 17.41 -11.78
N LEU A 248 11.52 18.00 -11.51
CA LEU A 248 11.23 19.40 -11.83
C LEU A 248 12.15 20.36 -11.05
N LEU A 249 12.39 20.09 -9.76
CA LEU A 249 13.31 20.87 -8.95
C LEU A 249 14.74 20.80 -9.51
N LEU A 250 15.23 19.61 -9.85
CA LEU A 250 16.53 19.39 -10.48
C LEU A 250 16.67 20.12 -11.82
N ALA A 251 15.64 20.09 -12.65
CA ALA A 251 15.61 20.84 -13.91
C ALA A 251 15.69 22.36 -13.65
N SER A 252 14.89 22.87 -12.71
CA SER A 252 14.90 24.31 -12.36
C SER A 252 16.23 24.77 -11.75
N LEU A 253 16.89 23.93 -10.95
CA LEU A 253 18.23 24.17 -10.41
C LEU A 253 19.28 24.22 -11.51
N THR A 254 19.14 23.33 -12.51
CA THR A 254 20.02 23.30 -13.69
C THR A 254 19.87 24.58 -14.51
N ASP A 255 18.64 25.01 -14.76
CA ASP A 255 18.32 26.26 -15.47
C ASP A 255 18.82 27.50 -14.71
N LEU A 256 18.70 27.51 -13.38
CA LEU A 256 19.23 28.57 -12.54
C LEU A 256 20.76 28.61 -12.61
N TRP A 257 21.43 27.46 -12.53
CA TRP A 257 22.89 27.38 -12.65
C TRP A 257 23.37 27.87 -14.01
N HIS A 258 22.70 27.49 -15.10
CA HIS A 258 22.99 28.00 -16.43
C HIS A 258 22.77 29.51 -16.52
N SER A 259 21.70 30.02 -15.95
CA SER A 259 21.40 31.46 -15.92
C SER A 259 22.44 32.25 -15.12
N ALA A 260 22.82 31.76 -13.94
CA ALA A 260 23.85 32.36 -13.09
C ALA A 260 25.22 32.34 -13.77
N LYS A 261 25.60 31.23 -14.40
CA LYS A 261 26.85 31.11 -15.17
C LYS A 261 26.86 32.04 -16.39
N ASN A 262 25.74 32.14 -17.10
CA ASN A 262 25.61 33.06 -18.22
C ASN A 262 25.65 34.53 -17.75
N GLN A 263 25.15 34.83 -16.56
CA GLN A 263 25.20 36.17 -15.95
C GLN A 263 26.61 36.50 -15.42
N GLU A 264 27.33 35.55 -14.82
CA GLU A 264 28.75 35.71 -14.49
C GLU A 264 29.60 35.88 -15.76
N GLN A 265 29.34 35.11 -16.81
CA GLN A 265 30.01 35.30 -18.10
C GLN A 265 29.67 36.65 -18.73
N ALA A 266 28.42 37.11 -18.66
CA ALA A 266 28.02 38.44 -19.10
C ALA A 266 28.67 39.55 -18.27
N ASN A 267 28.81 39.36 -16.95
CA ASN A 267 29.46 40.31 -16.05
C ASN A 267 30.99 40.31 -16.21
N LEU A 268 31.62 39.16 -16.52
CA LEU A 268 33.03 39.08 -16.90
C LEU A 268 33.27 39.75 -18.27
N LEU A 269 32.34 39.60 -19.20
CA LEU A 269 32.34 40.32 -20.48
C LEU A 269 32.04 41.82 -20.32
N SER A 270 31.35 42.28 -19.27
CA SER A 270 31.08 43.71 -19.06
C SER A 270 32.12 44.40 -18.19
N SER A 271 32.79 43.69 -17.28
CA SER A 271 33.78 44.25 -16.34
C SER A 271 35.22 44.23 -16.87
N GLY A 272 35.52 43.42 -17.89
CA GLY A 272 36.82 43.38 -18.57
C GLY A 272 36.96 44.31 -19.78
N PHE A 273 35.92 45.06 -20.15
CA PHE A 273 35.82 45.71 -21.48
C PHE A 273 36.16 47.21 -21.54
N SER A 274 36.87 47.71 -20.53
CA SER A 274 37.40 49.07 -20.52
C SER A 274 38.89 49.09 -20.87
N SER A 275 39.25 48.66 -22.09
CA SER A 275 40.35 49.24 -22.90
C SER A 275 40.80 48.31 -24.03
N LEU A 276 41.01 48.93 -25.21
CA LEU A 276 41.83 48.50 -26.37
C LEU A 276 41.15 47.65 -27.46
N GLY A 277 41.05 48.27 -28.65
CA GLY A 277 40.95 47.60 -29.96
C GLY A 277 39.62 47.79 -30.70
N GLU A 278 39.68 48.02 -32.02
CA GLU A 278 38.52 47.92 -32.90
C GLU A 278 37.92 46.51 -32.79
N THR A 279 36.62 46.42 -32.50
CA THR A 279 35.88 45.17 -32.44
C THR A 279 34.78 45.15 -33.50
N GLN A 280 34.52 43.97 -34.07
CA GLN A 280 33.43 43.77 -35.03
C GLN A 280 32.60 42.55 -34.66
N ASP A 281 31.28 42.74 -34.58
CA ASP A 281 30.32 41.65 -34.44
C ASP A 281 29.95 41.09 -35.82
N ASP A 282 29.90 39.76 -35.94
CA ASP A 282 29.40 39.11 -37.15
C ASP A 282 28.75 37.74 -36.87
N GLN A 283 28.31 37.05 -37.91
CA GLN A 283 27.69 35.74 -37.82
C GLN A 283 28.37 34.72 -38.74
N VAL A 284 28.43 33.47 -38.26
CA VAL A 284 28.85 32.31 -39.06
C VAL A 284 27.83 32.05 -40.17
N ILE A 285 28.26 31.98 -41.43
CA ILE A 285 27.45 31.44 -42.54
C ILE A 285 27.74 29.95 -42.72
N SER A 286 29.01 29.57 -42.77
CA SER A 286 29.43 28.18 -42.98
C SER A 286 30.83 27.95 -42.42
N VAL A 287 31.11 26.70 -42.05
CA VAL A 287 32.41 26.27 -41.52
C VAL A 287 32.81 24.97 -42.21
N THR A 288 34.05 24.93 -42.69
CA THR A 288 34.69 23.74 -43.26
C THR A 288 35.90 23.38 -42.42
N TRP A 289 35.95 22.17 -41.89
CA TRP A 289 37.06 21.70 -41.06
C TRP A 289 38.15 21.05 -41.91
N THR A 290 39.41 21.40 -41.67
CA THR A 290 40.56 20.91 -42.44
C THR A 290 41.44 19.94 -41.66
N SER A 291 41.52 20.07 -40.33
CA SER A 291 42.18 19.09 -39.47
C SER A 291 41.59 19.03 -38.07
N THR A 292 41.66 17.85 -37.47
CA THR A 292 41.32 17.61 -36.06
C THR A 292 42.42 16.73 -35.47
N PHE A 293 43.03 17.19 -34.37
CA PHE A 293 44.02 16.45 -33.61
C PHE A 293 43.72 16.62 -32.11
N GLU A 294 43.71 15.52 -31.38
CA GLU A 294 43.49 15.51 -29.93
C GLU A 294 44.70 14.86 -29.26
N ASP A 295 45.25 15.53 -28.26
CA ASP A 295 46.24 14.99 -27.32
C ASP A 295 45.59 14.86 -25.93
N GLU A 296 46.22 14.16 -24.98
CA GLU A 296 45.65 13.84 -23.65
C GLU A 296 45.16 15.07 -22.86
N ALA A 297 45.68 16.26 -23.17
CA ALA A 297 45.33 17.50 -22.48
C ALA A 297 44.66 18.58 -23.37
N ASN A 298 44.81 18.53 -24.70
CA ASN A 298 44.38 19.63 -25.58
C ASN A 298 43.81 19.14 -26.91
N THR A 299 42.79 19.84 -27.38
CA THR A 299 42.21 19.70 -28.71
C THR A 299 42.76 20.79 -29.62
N PHE A 300 43.21 20.39 -30.80
CA PHE A 300 43.68 21.25 -31.86
C PHE A 300 42.77 21.10 -33.09
N LEU A 301 42.18 22.21 -33.53
CA LEU A 301 41.33 22.23 -34.73
C LEU A 301 41.82 23.30 -35.69
N ALA A 302 41.71 23.01 -36.99
CA ALA A 302 41.85 24.02 -38.03
C ALA A 302 40.66 23.95 -38.99
N GLY A 303 40.27 25.12 -39.49
CA GLY A 303 39.17 25.21 -40.42
C GLY A 303 39.10 26.55 -41.14
N THR A 304 38.15 26.63 -42.05
CA THR A 304 37.80 27.81 -42.81
C THR A 304 36.38 28.20 -42.47
N LEU A 305 36.19 29.44 -42.06
CA LEU A 305 34.93 30.04 -41.67
C LEU A 305 34.53 31.09 -42.71
N THR A 306 33.26 31.07 -43.14
CA THR A 306 32.66 32.16 -43.91
C THR A 306 31.76 32.99 -43.01
N VAL A 307 31.94 34.30 -42.99
CA VAL A 307 31.15 35.24 -42.20
C VAL A 307 30.16 36.02 -43.05
N LYS A 308 29.12 36.58 -42.41
CA LYS A 308 28.02 37.26 -43.09
C LYS A 308 28.41 38.60 -43.68
N THR A 309 29.24 39.35 -42.97
CA THR A 309 29.71 40.67 -43.39
C THR A 309 31.19 40.58 -43.76
N ALA A 310 31.65 41.37 -44.74
CA ALA A 310 33.09 41.43 -44.99
C ALA A 310 33.78 42.07 -43.78
N LEU A 311 34.84 41.45 -43.27
CA LEU A 311 35.66 42.03 -42.22
C LEU A 311 36.36 43.27 -42.78
N THR A 312 36.14 44.41 -42.12
CA THR A 312 36.68 45.71 -42.58
C THR A 312 38.10 45.96 -42.10
N ALA A 313 38.60 45.11 -41.19
CA ALA A 313 39.95 45.17 -40.62
C ALA A 313 40.60 43.77 -40.50
N ALA A 314 41.92 43.75 -40.40
CA ALA A 314 42.70 42.54 -40.23
C ALA A 314 42.73 42.11 -38.75
N PHE A 315 41.76 41.29 -38.35
CA PHE A 315 41.66 40.77 -36.98
C PHE A 315 42.59 39.59 -36.75
N GLY A 316 43.18 39.52 -35.55
CA GLY A 316 44.07 38.43 -35.13
C GLY A 316 43.35 37.27 -34.44
N ILE A 317 42.20 37.55 -33.82
CA ILE A 317 41.41 36.56 -33.10
C ILE A 317 39.90 36.79 -33.29
N PHE A 318 39.12 35.74 -33.07
CA PHE A 318 37.68 35.88 -32.81
C PHE A 318 37.26 35.04 -31.61
N VAL A 319 36.19 35.48 -30.95
CA VAL A 319 35.65 34.83 -29.77
C VAL A 319 34.22 34.38 -30.06
N LEU A 320 33.93 33.13 -29.72
CA LEU A 320 32.60 32.54 -29.77
C LEU A 320 32.30 31.89 -28.42
N THR A 321 31.25 32.37 -27.73
CA THR A 321 30.81 31.79 -26.44
C THR A 321 31.95 31.62 -25.42
N GLY A 322 32.89 32.57 -25.39
CA GLY A 322 34.07 32.54 -24.51
C GLY A 322 35.22 31.63 -24.95
N VAL A 323 35.14 31.04 -26.15
CA VAL A 323 36.22 30.28 -26.76
C VAL A 323 36.93 31.17 -27.77
N GLU A 324 38.25 31.30 -27.63
CA GLU A 324 39.09 32.10 -28.52
C GLU A 324 39.67 31.25 -29.65
N PHE A 325 39.65 31.83 -30.84
CA PHE A 325 40.19 31.24 -32.07
C PHE A 325 41.19 32.20 -32.68
N LYS A 326 42.33 31.66 -33.14
CA LYS A 326 43.36 32.45 -33.81
C LYS A 326 43.10 32.48 -35.30
N ILE A 327 43.15 33.67 -35.89
CA ILE A 327 43.00 33.87 -37.33
C ILE A 327 44.38 33.70 -37.97
N THR A 328 44.50 32.76 -38.91
CA THR A 328 45.76 32.48 -39.60
C THR A 328 45.85 33.18 -40.96
N SER A 329 44.72 33.40 -41.63
CA SER A 329 44.65 34.21 -42.85
C SER A 329 43.22 34.62 -43.18
N GLN A 330 43.08 35.69 -43.97
CA GLN A 330 41.80 36.15 -44.51
C GLN A 330 41.84 36.09 -46.05
N THR A 331 40.78 35.58 -46.67
CA THR A 331 40.64 35.42 -48.13
C THR A 331 39.22 35.82 -48.56
N GLY A 332 38.95 35.84 -49.88
CA GLY A 332 37.60 36.10 -50.38
C GLY A 332 37.05 37.50 -50.06
N GLY A 333 37.89 38.54 -50.16
CA GLY A 333 37.47 39.93 -49.92
C GLY A 333 37.07 40.22 -48.47
N GLY A 334 37.66 39.50 -47.50
CA GLY A 334 37.40 39.68 -46.07
C GLY A 334 36.21 38.88 -45.53
N LYS A 335 35.56 38.04 -46.34
CA LYS A 335 34.43 37.19 -45.90
C LYS A 335 34.82 35.79 -45.47
N THR A 336 36.02 35.33 -45.83
CA THR A 336 36.46 33.97 -45.52
C THR A 336 37.73 34.02 -44.68
N VAL A 337 37.71 33.33 -43.55
CA VAL A 337 38.76 33.37 -42.53
C VAL A 337 39.24 31.96 -42.26
N ASN A 338 40.55 31.73 -42.37
CA ASN A 338 41.18 30.51 -41.89
C ASN A 338 41.55 30.69 -40.42
N PHE A 339 41.27 29.68 -39.60
CA PHE A 339 41.46 29.78 -38.16
C PHE A 339 42.01 28.49 -37.56
N THR A 340 42.60 28.64 -36.38
CA THR A 340 43.00 27.52 -35.54
C THR A 340 42.45 27.68 -34.12
N TYR A 341 42.13 26.54 -33.52
CA TYR A 341 41.78 26.40 -32.11
C TYR A 341 42.83 25.53 -31.42
N SER A 342 43.19 25.90 -30.21
CA SER A 342 44.06 25.14 -29.32
C SER A 342 43.55 25.34 -27.90
N GLY A 343 42.97 24.32 -27.29
CA GLY A 343 42.51 24.42 -25.91
C GLY A 343 41.89 23.15 -25.35
N SER A 344 41.32 23.26 -24.15
CA SER A 344 40.83 22.13 -23.36
C SER A 344 39.41 21.66 -23.68
N GLN A 345 38.70 22.32 -24.62
CA GLN A 345 37.36 21.89 -25.03
C GLN A 345 37.46 20.81 -26.12
N SER A 346 36.66 19.74 -26.01
CA SER A 346 36.66 18.64 -26.98
C SER A 346 36.26 19.07 -28.39
N ALA A 347 36.71 18.34 -29.41
CA ALA A 347 36.42 18.66 -30.81
C ALA A 347 34.92 18.72 -31.11
N ASP A 348 34.14 17.79 -30.54
CA ASP A 348 32.68 17.73 -30.73
C ASP A 348 31.99 18.97 -30.18
N LYS A 349 32.41 19.46 -29.01
CA LYS A 349 31.83 20.65 -28.40
C LYS A 349 32.13 21.89 -29.23
N ILE A 350 33.35 22.02 -29.76
CA ILE A 350 33.70 23.15 -30.63
C ILE A 350 32.92 23.12 -31.95
N LYS A 351 32.74 21.93 -32.55
CA LYS A 351 31.94 21.77 -33.77
C LYS A 351 30.46 22.11 -33.56
N GLN A 352 29.92 21.84 -32.38
CA GLN A 352 28.55 22.23 -32.02
C GLN A 352 28.38 23.74 -31.80
N LEU A 353 29.44 24.44 -31.37
CA LEU A 353 29.40 25.90 -31.19
C LEU A 353 29.49 26.62 -32.55
N LEU A 354 30.36 26.17 -33.44
CA LEU A 354 30.61 26.77 -34.75
C LEU A 354 29.59 26.30 -35.80
N VAL A 355 28.33 26.67 -35.59
CA VAL A 355 27.21 26.41 -36.52
C VAL A 355 26.74 27.69 -37.22
N ALA A 356 26.08 27.53 -38.36
CA ALA A 356 25.49 28.66 -39.09
C ALA A 356 24.56 29.49 -38.17
N GLY A 357 24.73 30.82 -38.18
CA GLY A 357 24.01 31.76 -37.33
C GLY A 357 24.66 32.09 -35.99
N ALA A 358 25.72 31.37 -35.60
CA ALA A 358 26.46 31.66 -34.36
C ALA A 358 27.10 33.07 -34.41
N LYS A 359 26.99 33.81 -33.30
CA LYS A 359 27.51 35.18 -33.19
C LYS A 359 28.99 35.17 -32.83
N LEU A 360 29.77 35.93 -33.59
CA LEU A 360 31.21 36.03 -33.45
C LEU A 360 31.60 37.45 -33.07
N LEU A 361 32.61 37.58 -32.22
CA LEU A 361 33.24 38.85 -31.90
C LEU A 361 34.69 38.82 -32.39
N PHE A 362 35.01 39.63 -33.39
CA PHE A 362 36.37 39.78 -33.92
C PHE A 362 37.14 40.86 -33.17
N LYS A 363 38.44 40.62 -32.94
CA LYS A 363 39.35 41.55 -32.26
C LYS A 363 40.75 41.54 -32.88
N ASN A 364 41.43 42.67 -32.80
CA ASN A 364 42.87 42.73 -33.05
C ASN A 364 43.61 42.05 -31.89
N SER A 365 44.63 41.27 -32.24
CA SER A 365 45.52 40.63 -31.27
C SER A 365 46.33 41.65 -30.49
#